data_AF-A0A0V0SY07-F1
#
_entry.id   AF-A0A0V0SY07-F1
#
_cell.length_a   1.000
_cell.length_b   1.000
_cell.length_c   1.000
_cell.angle_alpha   90.00
_cell.angle_beta   90.00
_cell.angle_gamma   90.00
#
_symmetry.space_group_name_H-M   'P 1'
#
loop_
_entity.id
_entity.type
_entity.pdbx_description
1 polymer ?
#
loop_
_entity_poly.entity_id
_entity_poly.type
_entity_poly.pdbx_seq_one_letter_code
_entity_poly.pdbx_strand_id
1 'polypeptide(L)' 'MPPWHCIVGRKFSSKVTYEDGHSVHFVAENKGFLLF' A
#
# COMPACT_ATOMS: atom_id res chain seq x y z
N MET A 1 16.62 -3.80 -8.10
CA MET A 1 15.36 -3.12 -7.72
C MET A 1 14.97 -3.63 -6.35
N PRO A 2 14.72 -2.75 -5.36
CA PRO A 2 14.17 -3.19 -4.08
C PRO A 2 12.82 -3.90 -4.29
N PRO A 3 12.46 -4.87 -3.44
CA PRO A 3 11.20 -5.59 -3.54
C PRO A 3 10.02 -4.67 -3.17
N TRP A 4 8.99 -4.64 -4.01
CA TRP A 4 7.73 -3.96 -3.72
C TRP A 4 6.83 -4.87 -2.88
N HIS A 5 6.19 -4.30 -1.86
CA HIS A 5 5.19 -4.95 -1.04
C HIS A 5 3.80 -4.39 -1.37
N CYS A 6 2.79 -5.25 -1.37
CA CYS A 6 1.41 -4.87 -1.66
C CYS A 6 0.46 -5.42 -0.60
N ILE A 7 -0.38 -4.54 -0.05
CA ILE A 7 -1.44 -4.88 0.88
C ILE A 7 -2.78 -4.54 0.21
N VAL A 8 -3.70 -5.51 0.20
CA VAL A 8 -5.04 -5.36 -0.40
C VAL A 8 -6.10 -5.78 0.61
N GLY A 9 -7.11 -4.93 0.83
CA GLY A 9 -8.20 -5.25 1.76
C GLY A 9 -9.32 -4.21 1.76
N ARG A 10 -10.48 -4.58 2.33
CA ARG A 10 -11.62 -3.66 2.49
C ARG A 10 -11.47 -2.72 3.68
N LYS A 11 -10.75 -3.17 4.73
CA LYS A 11 -10.41 -2.43 5.94
C LYS A 11 -9.06 -2.92 6.41
N PHE A 12 -8.02 -2.11 6.26
CA PHE A 12 -6.69 -2.39 6.79
C PHE A 12 -6.10 -1.10 7.35
N SER A 13 -5.28 -1.24 8.39
CA SER A 13 -4.43 -0.19 8.91
C SER A 13 -3.06 -0.82 9.10
N SER A 14 -2.05 -0.28 8.45
CA SER A 14 -0.68 -0.80 8.48
C SER A 14 0.28 0.32 8.85
N LYS A 15 1.22 0.04 9.75
CA LYS A 15 2.34 0.93 10.07
C LYS A 15 3.59 0.32 9.47
N VAL A 16 3.95 0.81 8.29
CA VAL A 16 5.09 0.31 7.50
C VAL A 16 6.10 1.43 7.28
N THR A 17 7.37 1.07 7.30
CA THR A 17 8.48 1.96 6.96
C THR A 17 8.74 1.82 5.47
N TYR A 18 8.67 2.93 4.74
CA TYR A 18 8.88 2.98 3.29
C TYR A 18 9.79 4.17 2.95
N GLU A 19 10.40 4.13 1.78
CA GLU A 19 11.18 5.27 1.27
C GLU A 19 10.23 6.42 0.88
N ASP A 20 10.54 7.65 1.30
CA ASP A 20 9.73 8.82 0.96
C ASP A 20 9.57 8.92 -0.57
N GLY A 21 8.31 9.09 -1.02
CA GLY A 21 7.97 9.14 -2.44
C GLY A 21 7.80 7.77 -3.13
N HIS A 22 8.05 6.65 -2.46
CA HIS A 22 7.89 5.29 -2.99
C HIS A 22 6.68 4.54 -2.42
N SER A 23 5.66 5.28 -1.99
CA SER A 23 4.40 4.70 -1.53
C SER A 23 3.21 5.23 -2.32
N VAL A 24 2.25 4.37 -2.65
CA VAL A 24 0.96 4.79 -3.20
C VAL A 24 -0.19 4.08 -2.49
N HIS A 25 -1.20 4.86 -2.12
CA HIS A 25 -2.44 4.36 -1.53
C HIS A 25 -3.62 4.81 -2.38
N PHE A 26 -4.42 3.86 -2.85
CA PHE A 26 -5.61 4.16 -3.64
C PHE A 26 -6.71 3.14 -3.37
N VAL A 27 -7.95 3.51 -3.71
CA VAL A 27 -9.12 2.64 -3.62
C VAL A 27 -9.59 2.34 -5.03
N ALA A 28 -9.78 1.06 -5.34
CA ALA A 28 -10.45 0.62 -6.56
C ALA A 28 -11.69 -0.21 -6.19
N GLU A 29 -12.83 0.20 -6.74
CA GLU A 29 -14.17 -0.31 -6.37
C GLU A 29 -14.42 -0.24 -4.86
N ASN A 30 -14.29 -1.37 -4.16
CA ASN A 30 -14.51 -1.52 -2.73
C ASN A 30 -13.31 -2.17 -2.03
N LYS A 31 -12.11 -1.97 -2.56
CA LYS A 31 -10.85 -2.47 -2.01
C LYS A 31 -9.82 -1.35 -1.97
N GLY A 32 -9.18 -1.17 -0.82
CA GLY A 32 -7.99 -0.33 -0.72
C GLY A 32 -6.75 -1.12 -1.11
N PHE A 33 -5.81 -0.42 -1.72
CA PHE A 33 -4.52 -0.91 -2.18
C PHE A 33 -3.43 -0.02 -1.62
N LEU A 34 -2.45 -0.62 -0.97
CA LEU A 34 -1.26 0.07 -0.46
C LEU A 34 -0.03 -0.63 -1.04
N LEU A 35 0.75 0.09 -1.83
CA LEU A 35 2.03 -0.34 -2.38
C LEU A 35 3.15 0.51 -1.77
N PHE A 36 4.24 -0.13 -1.36
CA PHE A 36 5.41 0.50 -0.76
C PHE A 36 6.64 -0.42 -0.83
#